data_AF-A0A1H9G6R9-F1
#
_entry.id   AF-A0A1H9G6R9-F1
#
_cell.length_a   1.000
_cell.length_b   1.000
_cell.length_c   1.000
_cell.angle_alpha   90.00
_cell.angle_beta   90.00
_cell.angle_gamma   90.00
#
_symmetry.space_group_name_H-M   'P 1'
#
loop_
_entity.id
_entity.type
_entity.pdbx_description
1 polymer ?
#
loop_
_entity_poly.entity_id
_entity_poly.type
_entity_poly.pdbx_seq_one_letter_code
_entity_poly.pdbx_strand_id
1 'polypeptide(L)'
;MALQGTPEPTGTAKITRGYHLPAPFVLHTVGPIVRGDLVPAHGTALADSYRACLDLAAEVPAIRTVAFCGISTGIFGFPKRPAARIAADTVRDWLAARPGRFDRVVFVAYQAEDEAFYRESL
;
A
#
# COMPACT_ATOMS: atom_id res chain seq x y z
N MET A 1 7.91 3.17 -17.91
CA MET A 1 9.18 2.94 -17.18
C MET A 1 10.39 2.71 -18.08
N ALA A 2 10.30 2.87 -19.41
CA ALA A 2 11.45 2.67 -20.32
C ALA A 2 12.70 3.49 -19.93
N LEU A 3 12.53 4.69 -19.38
CA LEU A 3 13.62 5.53 -18.89
C LEU A 3 14.44 4.89 -17.74
N GLN A 4 13.83 4.03 -16.92
CA GLN A 4 14.53 3.33 -15.85
C GLN A 4 15.41 2.19 -16.38
N GLY A 5 15.10 1.64 -17.56
CA GLY A 5 15.86 0.54 -18.16
C GLY A 5 15.70 -0.83 -17.49
N THR A 6 14.99 -0.92 -16.36
CA THR A 6 14.78 -2.16 -15.60
C THR A 6 13.34 -2.28 -15.08
N PRO A 7 12.86 -3.52 -14.80
CA PRO A 7 11.58 -3.73 -14.11
C PRO A 7 11.54 -3.09 -12.72
N GLU A 8 10.33 -2.79 -12.23
CA GLU A 8 10.16 -2.24 -10.89
C GLU A 8 10.43 -3.28 -9.81
N PRO A 9 11.27 -2.97 -8.80
CA PRO A 9 11.51 -3.86 -7.68
C PRO A 9 10.26 -4.03 -6.79
N THR A 10 10.17 -5.16 -6.10
CA THR A 10 9.15 -5.37 -5.06
C THR A 10 9.37 -4.39 -3.90
N GLY A 11 8.29 -3.86 -3.33
CA GLY A 11 8.34 -2.96 -2.17
C GLY A 11 8.65 -1.49 -2.51
N THR A 12 8.76 -1.14 -3.79
CA THR A 12 8.97 0.26 -4.23
C THR A 12 7.68 0.86 -4.78
N ALA A 13 7.67 2.18 -4.96
CA ALA A 13 6.54 2.89 -5.54
C ALA A 13 6.94 3.93 -6.60
N LYS A 14 6.02 4.20 -7.53
CA LYS A 14 6.13 5.23 -8.56
C LYS A 14 4.80 5.96 -8.68
N ILE A 15 4.83 7.23 -9.09
CA ILE A 15 3.63 8.08 -9.14
C ILE A 15 3.36 8.54 -10.56
N THR A 16 2.08 8.54 -10.94
CA THR A 16 1.60 9.15 -12.19
C THR A 16 0.39 10.03 -11.92
N ARG A 17 0.00 10.83 -12.92
CA ARG A 17 -1.32 11.48 -12.93
C ARG A 17 -2.42 10.42 -13.01
N GLY A 18 -3.58 10.70 -12.43
CA GLY A 18 -4.76 9.85 -12.49
C GLY A 18 -5.61 10.03 -13.75
N TYR A 19 -5.37 11.08 -14.53
CA TYR A 19 -6.07 11.38 -15.79
C TYR A 19 -7.60 11.43 -15.61
N HIS A 20 -8.33 10.48 -16.18
CA HIS A 20 -9.80 10.42 -16.10
C HIS A 20 -10.34 9.92 -14.75
N LEU A 21 -9.45 9.56 -13.81
CA LEU A 21 -9.87 9.20 -12.47
C LEU A 21 -10.21 10.45 -11.65
N PRO A 22 -11.18 10.35 -10.71
CA PRO A 22 -11.41 11.40 -9.72
C PRO A 22 -10.17 11.66 -8.85
N ALA A 23 -9.33 10.64 -8.65
CA ALA A 23 -8.05 10.78 -7.96
C ALA A 23 -7.04 11.50 -8.88
N PRO A 24 -6.38 12.58 -8.41
CA PRO A 24 -5.44 13.33 -9.24
C PRO A 24 -4.14 12.57 -9.54
N PHE A 25 -3.80 11.59 -8.70
CA PHE A 25 -2.60 10.78 -8.82
C PHE A 25 -2.90 9.30 -8.60
N VAL A 26 -2.06 8.45 -9.16
CA VAL A 26 -2.01 7.00 -8.90
C VAL A 26 -0.62 6.66 -8.41
N LEU A 27 -0.55 6.01 -7.25
CA LEU A 27 0.66 5.42 -6.70
C LEU A 27 0.70 3.95 -7.14
N HIS A 28 1.72 3.59 -7.90
CA HIS A 28 1.96 2.25 -8.41
C HIS A 28 3.01 1.59 -7.54
N THR A 29 2.73 0.43 -6.96
CA THR A 29 3.68 -0.36 -6.18
C THR A 29 3.61 -1.83 -6.56
N VAL A 30 4.75 -2.52 -6.48
CA VAL A 30 4.85 -3.96 -6.73
C VAL A 30 4.89 -4.67 -5.37
N GLY A 31 3.77 -5.27 -4.99
CA GLY A 31 3.69 -6.09 -3.78
C GLY A 31 4.37 -7.46 -3.94
N PRO A 32 4.68 -8.15 -2.83
CA PRO A 32 5.27 -9.49 -2.85
C PRO A 32 4.30 -10.53 -3.42
N ILE A 33 4.86 -11.57 -4.04
CA ILE A 33 4.12 -12.73 -4.52
C ILE A 33 4.39 -13.88 -3.55
N VAL A 34 3.33 -14.47 -2.99
CA VAL A 34 3.41 -15.62 -2.09
C VAL A 34 2.98 -16.87 -2.86
N ARG A 35 3.94 -17.77 -3.12
CA ARG A 35 3.69 -19.11 -3.69
C ARG A 35 4.19 -20.14 -2.68
N GLY A 36 3.27 -20.91 -2.09
CA GLY A 36 3.60 -21.83 -1.01
C GLY A 36 3.62 -21.13 0.35
N ASP A 37 4.69 -21.36 1.12
CA ASP A 37 4.75 -20.91 2.51
C ASP A 37 4.94 -19.40 2.65
N LEU A 38 4.24 -18.82 3.62
CA LEU A 38 4.40 -17.43 4.02
C LEU A 38 5.68 -17.28 4.86
N VAL A 39 6.73 -16.70 4.28
CA VAL A 39 7.98 -16.38 4.98
C VAL A 39 8.04 -14.92 5.45
N PRO A 40 8.84 -14.59 6.48
CA PRO A 40 8.95 -13.23 7.02
C PRO A 40 9.27 -12.15 5.97
N ALA A 41 10.09 -12.48 4.97
CA ALA A 41 10.45 -11.57 3.89
C ALA A 41 9.23 -11.06 3.09
N HIS A 42 8.17 -11.86 2.96
CA HIS A 42 6.93 -11.40 2.33
C HIS A 42 6.29 -10.28 3.15
N GLY A 43 6.23 -10.42 4.48
CA GLY A 43 5.68 -9.40 5.35
C GLY A 43 6.45 -8.08 5.29
N THR A 44 7.79 -8.17 5.29
CA THR A 44 8.67 -6.99 5.12
C THR A 44 8.41 -6.29 3.78
N ALA A 45 8.38 -7.03 2.67
CA ALA A 45 8.13 -6.49 1.34
C ALA A 45 6.73 -5.87 1.19
N LEU A 46 5.72 -6.44 1.84
CA LEU A 46 4.38 -5.85 1.88
C LEU A 46 4.40 -4.52 2.63
N ALA A 47 5.01 -4.47 3.82
CA ALA A 47 5.17 -3.24 4.57
C ALA A 47 5.98 -2.19 3.80
N ASP A 48 7.03 -2.60 3.08
CA ASP A 48 7.82 -1.71 2.21
C ASP A 48 6.95 -1.07 1.13
N SER A 49 6.03 -1.84 0.53
CA SER A 49 5.10 -1.35 -0.50
C SER A 49 4.21 -0.21 0.04
N TYR A 50 3.64 -0.38 1.23
CA TYR A 50 2.86 0.68 1.89
C TYR A 50 3.72 1.89 2.25
N ARG A 51 4.92 1.68 2.83
CA ARG A 51 5.84 2.78 3.20
C ARG A 51 6.28 3.58 1.97
N ALA A 52 6.69 2.92 0.90
CA ALA A 52 7.11 3.56 -0.33
C ALA A 52 6.00 4.43 -0.94
N CYS A 53 4.74 3.96 -0.92
CA CYS A 53 3.60 4.76 -1.36
C CYS A 53 3.37 5.99 -0.47
N LEU A 54 3.44 5.84 0.86
CA LEU A 54 3.25 6.94 1.80
C LEU A 54 4.36 7.98 1.68
N ASP A 55 5.61 7.55 1.58
CA ASP A 55 6.78 8.44 1.40
C ASP A 55 6.65 9.23 0.10
N LEU A 56 6.36 8.56 -1.02
CA LEU A 56 6.18 9.22 -2.32
C LEU A 56 4.98 10.17 -2.35
N ALA A 57 3.87 9.80 -1.68
CA ALA A 57 2.73 10.69 -1.52
C ALA A 57 3.09 11.91 -0.66
N ALA A 58 3.94 11.74 0.34
CA ALA A 58 4.36 12.81 1.23
C ALA A 58 5.25 13.85 0.53
N GLU A 59 6.00 13.46 -0.49
CA GLU A 59 6.80 14.36 -1.34
C GLU A 59 5.95 15.35 -2.16
N VAL A 60 4.65 15.07 -2.36
CA VAL A 60 3.73 15.94 -3.09
C VAL A 60 2.79 16.66 -2.11
N PRO A 61 3.02 17.95 -1.77
CA PRO A 61 2.27 18.64 -0.72
C PRO A 61 0.74 18.65 -0.91
N ALA A 62 0.29 18.67 -2.17
CA ALA A 62 -1.13 18.65 -2.52
C ALA A 62 -1.82 17.30 -2.20
N ILE A 63 -1.08 16.20 -2.07
CA ILE A 63 -1.64 14.92 -1.66
C ILE A 63 -1.79 14.95 -0.14
N ARG A 64 -3.04 15.06 0.32
CA ARG A 64 -3.40 15.01 1.74
C ARG A 64 -4.30 13.83 2.10
N THR A 65 -4.82 13.11 1.11
CA THR A 65 -5.60 11.88 1.29
C THR A 65 -5.03 10.79 0.41
N VAL A 66 -4.86 9.59 0.96
CA VAL A 66 -4.35 8.40 0.25
C VAL A 66 -5.31 7.24 0.47
N ALA A 67 -5.58 6.46 -0.58
CA ALA A 67 -6.40 5.26 -0.50
C ALA A 67 -5.58 4.03 -0.94
N PHE A 68 -5.66 2.96 -0.17
CA PHE A 68 -5.00 1.68 -0.44
C PHE A 68 -6.02 0.58 -0.67
N CYS A 69 -5.81 -0.23 -1.70
CA CYS A 69 -6.47 -1.53 -1.81
C CYS A 69 -5.72 -2.60 -1.00
N GLY A 70 -6.26 -3.82 -0.95
CA GLY A 70 -5.56 -4.98 -0.37
C GLY A 70 -4.38 -5.44 -1.23
N ILE A 71 -3.21 -4.78 -1.07
CA ILE A 71 -1.99 -5.09 -1.82
C ILE A 71 -1.61 -6.56 -1.64
N SER A 72 -1.33 -7.24 -2.75
CA SER A 72 -0.95 -8.66 -2.84
C SER A 72 -2.00 -9.70 -2.40
N THR A 73 -3.21 -9.30 -1.99
CA THR A 73 -4.22 -10.24 -1.45
C THR A 73 -5.08 -10.94 -2.49
N GLY A 74 -4.97 -10.56 -3.76
CA GLY A 74 -5.60 -11.24 -4.90
C GLY A 74 -4.72 -12.34 -5.48
N ILE A 75 -4.44 -12.26 -6.78
CA ILE A 75 -3.65 -13.27 -7.51
C ILE A 75 -2.21 -13.46 -6.99
N PHE A 76 -1.68 -12.51 -6.22
CA PHE A 76 -0.35 -12.62 -5.59
C PHE A 76 -0.35 -13.45 -4.29
N GLY A 77 -1.52 -13.89 -3.82
CA GLY A 77 -1.63 -14.97 -2.84
C GLY A 77 -1.29 -14.62 -1.39
N PHE A 78 -1.09 -13.34 -1.06
CA PHE A 78 -0.83 -12.95 0.32
C PHE A 78 -2.11 -13.16 1.16
N PRO A 79 -2.08 -13.89 2.29
CA PRO A 79 -3.28 -14.11 3.08
C PRO A 79 -3.87 -12.79 3.62
N LYS A 80 -5.17 -12.58 3.40
CA LYS A 80 -5.85 -11.30 3.66
C LYS A 80 -5.72 -10.80 5.09
N ARG A 81 -5.96 -11.68 6.08
CA ARG A 81 -5.93 -11.30 7.51
C ARG A 81 -4.57 -10.76 7.97
N PRO A 82 -3.44 -11.46 7.77
CA PRO A 82 -2.13 -10.90 8.10
C PRO A 82 -1.76 -9.69 7.21
N ALA A 83 -2.21 -9.64 5.95
CA ALA A 83 -1.99 -8.46 5.09
C ALA A 83 -2.66 -7.20 5.65
N ALA A 84 -3.93 -7.30 6.09
CA ALA A 84 -4.67 -6.20 6.69
C ALA A 84 -3.98 -5.67 7.95
N ARG A 85 -3.47 -6.58 8.79
CA ARG A 85 -2.69 -6.21 9.99
C ARG A 85 -1.40 -5.47 9.63
N ILE A 86 -0.62 -6.01 8.69
CA ILE A 86 0.62 -5.36 8.22
C ILE A 86 0.31 -3.98 7.64
N ALA A 87 -0.73 -3.85 6.83
CA ALA A 87 -1.15 -2.58 6.25
C ALA A 87 -1.51 -1.55 7.34
N ALA A 88 -2.34 -1.93 8.31
CA ALA A 88 -2.75 -1.08 9.41
C ALA A 88 -1.59 -0.67 10.31
N ASP A 89 -0.76 -1.62 10.74
CA ASP A 89 0.43 -1.39 11.57
C ASP A 89 1.39 -0.42 10.85
N THR A 90 1.69 -0.69 9.58
CA THR A 90 2.61 0.13 8.78
C THR A 90 2.12 1.57 8.62
N VAL A 91 0.84 1.75 8.28
CA VAL A 91 0.25 3.09 8.12
C VAL A 91 0.22 3.84 9.46
N ARG A 92 -0.17 3.16 10.54
CA ARG A 92 -0.22 3.73 11.90
C ARG A 92 1.16 4.22 12.34
N ASP A 93 2.18 3.39 12.20
CA ASP A 93 3.56 3.75 12.57
C ASP A 93 4.08 4.92 11.74
N TRP A 94 3.79 4.92 10.43
CA TRP A 94 4.21 5.98 9.54
C TRP A 94 3.54 7.32 9.90
N LEU A 95 2.24 7.32 10.19
CA LEU A 95 1.48 8.50 10.59
C LEU A 95 1.92 9.03 11.96
N ALA A 96 2.20 8.15 12.92
CA ALA A 96 2.72 8.52 14.24
C ALA A 96 4.06 9.24 14.15
N ALA A 97 4.94 8.82 13.24
CA ALA A 97 6.22 9.46 12.99
C ALA A 97 6.11 10.81 12.23
N ARG A 98 4.98 11.08 11.56
CA ARG A 98 4.76 12.28 10.73
C ARG A 98 3.37 12.90 10.98
N PRO A 99 3.11 13.42 12.19
CA PRO A 99 1.80 13.94 12.55
C PRO A 99 1.31 15.02 11.59
N GLY A 100 0.03 14.95 11.20
CA GLY A 100 -0.62 15.96 10.35
C GLY A 100 -0.22 15.94 8.87
N ARG A 101 0.63 15.00 8.43
CA ARG A 101 1.01 14.95 7.01
C ARG A 101 -0.16 14.61 6.10
N PHE A 102 -1.02 13.68 6.51
CA PHE A 102 -2.25 13.34 5.80
C PHE A 102 -3.48 13.66 6.66
N ASP A 103 -4.55 14.12 6.02
CA ASP A 103 -5.86 14.31 6.65
C ASP A 103 -6.62 12.99 6.79
N ARG A 104 -6.36 12.05 5.85
CA ARG A 104 -7.04 10.75 5.82
C ARG A 104 -6.22 9.71 5.06
N VAL A 105 -6.14 8.51 5.63
CA VAL A 105 -5.73 7.30 4.90
C VAL A 105 -6.92 6.35 4.88
N VAL A 106 -7.28 5.84 3.70
CA VAL A 106 -8.45 4.98 3.49
C VAL A 106 -7.99 3.58 3.10
N PHE A 107 -8.45 2.56 3.82
CA PHE A 107 -8.34 1.17 3.39
C PHE A 107 -9.61 0.80 2.61
N VAL A 108 -9.45 0.56 1.31
CA VAL A 108 -10.54 0.21 0.40
C VAL A 108 -10.66 -1.30 0.33
N ALA A 109 -11.63 -1.83 1.08
CA ALA A 109 -12.02 -3.23 1.03
C ALA A 109 -12.85 -3.52 -0.25
N TYR A 110 -12.67 -4.71 -0.84
CA TYR A 110 -13.47 -5.15 -1.99
C TYR A 110 -14.59 -6.09 -1.56
N GLN A 111 -14.32 -7.00 -0.62
CA GLN A 111 -15.28 -7.93 -0.03
C GLN A 111 -15.54 -7.59 1.44
N ALA A 112 -16.69 -8.00 1.97
CA ALA A 112 -17.04 -7.80 3.38
C ALA A 112 -16.02 -8.46 4.34
N GLU A 113 -15.42 -9.57 3.93
CA GLU A 113 -14.36 -10.23 4.68
C GLU A 113 -13.09 -9.35 4.79
N ASP A 114 -12.71 -8.65 3.72
CA ASP A 114 -11.56 -7.74 3.74
C ASP A 114 -11.82 -6.60 4.73
N GLU A 115 -13.04 -6.04 4.72
CA GLU A 115 -13.46 -5.00 5.64
C GLU A 115 -13.38 -5.48 7.09
N ALA A 116 -13.85 -6.69 7.39
CA ALA A 116 -13.78 -7.28 8.72
C ALA A 116 -12.34 -7.38 9.23
N PHE A 117 -11.40 -7.86 8.39
CA PHE A 117 -9.99 -7.93 8.78
C PHE A 117 -9.34 -6.57 9.00
N TYR A 118 -9.71 -5.55 8.21
CA TYR A 118 -9.25 -4.17 8.47
C TYR A 118 -9.84 -3.63 9.78
N ARG A 119 -11.12 -3.87 10.07
CA ARG A 119 -11.76 -3.44 11.32
C ARG A 119 -11.14 -4.10 12.56
N GLU A 120 -10.70 -5.34 12.47
CA GLU A 120 -9.97 -6.03 13.55
C GLU A 120 -8.57 -5.43 13.81
N SER A 121 -7.97 -4.80 12.81
CA SER A 121 -6.56 -4.37 12.82
C SER A 121 -6.34 -2.89 13.19
N LEU A 122 -7.41 -2.10 13.17
CA LEU A 122 -7.44 -0.67 13.50
C LEU A 122 -7.66 -0.47 15.00
#